data_AF-A0A139AZV0-F1
#
_entry.id   AF-A0A139AZV0-F1
#
_cell.length_a   1.000
_cell.length_b   1.000
_cell.length_c   1.000
_cell.angle_alpha   90.00
_cell.angle_beta   90.00
_cell.angle_gamma   90.00
#
_symmetry.space_group_name_H-M   'P 1'
#
loop_
_entity.id
_entity.type
_entity.pdbx_description
1 polymer ?
#
loop_
_entity_poly.entity_id
_entity_poly.type
_entity_poly.pdbx_seq_one_letter_code
_entity_poly.pdbx_strand_id
1 'polypeptide(L)'
;MQRGLFDTVQVLLAKGANPVIAKNEPFLQASSSSRIDITRVLLIHGADVHANNDQALVAAAHHGRYKVAQFLLQAGADPNTRRGEPLSSAAAKGHDKVVSLLHTFKANLSIRDDRALCIAAAKGRWNVVKLLLDRGVSVHTRTERALLEATKQGNTAMVEYLRARRADVDTRNGLAIKVAKWHKHKELAEKLKRWSSKTPYVYKGTSLVPQAPELEEGEVRG
;
A
#
# COMPACT_ATOMS: atom_id res chain seq x y z
N MET A 1 17.10 -28.93 6.42
CA MET A 1 16.58 -28.54 7.76
C MET A 1 15.04 -28.47 7.87
N GLN A 2 14.26 -28.17 6.82
CA GLN A 2 12.79 -28.04 6.97
C GLN A 2 12.02 -29.35 7.26
N ARG A 3 12.41 -30.49 6.65
CA ARG A 3 11.77 -31.79 6.91
C ARG A 3 11.92 -32.27 8.35
N GLY A 4 13.14 -32.21 8.90
CA GLY A 4 13.38 -32.65 10.28
C GLY A 4 12.54 -31.89 11.32
N LEU A 5 12.28 -30.60 11.12
CA LEU A 5 11.41 -29.86 12.03
C LEU A 5 9.93 -30.30 11.91
N PHE A 6 9.45 -30.53 10.69
CA PHE A 6 8.10 -31.05 10.48
C PHE A 6 7.91 -32.41 11.17
N ASP A 7 8.87 -33.33 10.97
CA ASP A 7 8.85 -34.66 11.58
C ASP A 7 8.87 -34.56 13.11
N THR A 8 9.70 -33.68 13.68
CA THR A 8 9.71 -33.45 15.14
C THR A 8 8.39 -32.90 15.67
N VAL A 9 7.75 -31.97 14.96
CA VAL A 9 6.45 -31.42 15.35
C VAL A 9 5.38 -32.52 15.32
N GLN A 10 5.36 -33.36 14.29
CA GLN A 10 4.42 -34.49 14.23
C GLN A 10 4.64 -35.48 15.38
N VAL A 11 5.89 -35.86 15.67
CA VAL A 11 6.20 -36.76 16.79
C VAL A 11 5.78 -36.15 18.12
N LEU A 12 6.01 -34.85 18.34
CA LEU A 12 5.59 -34.17 19.57
C LEU A 12 4.08 -34.16 19.73
N LEU A 13 3.33 -33.85 18.66
CA LEU A 13 1.87 -33.88 18.68
C LEU A 13 1.32 -35.29 18.90
N ALA A 14 1.92 -36.31 18.29
CA ALA A 14 1.56 -37.71 18.50
C ALA A 14 1.82 -38.17 19.95
N LYS A 15 2.79 -37.56 20.65
CA LYS A 15 3.05 -37.78 22.07
C LYS A 15 2.16 -36.95 23.00
N GLY A 16 1.14 -36.27 22.47
CA GLY A 16 0.19 -35.48 23.26
C GLY A 16 0.66 -34.07 23.59
N ALA A 17 1.66 -33.53 22.88
CA ALA A 17 2.03 -32.13 23.04
C ALA A 17 0.82 -31.24 22.70
N ASN A 18 0.52 -30.29 23.58
CA ASN A 18 -0.59 -29.36 23.38
C ASN A 18 -0.24 -28.33 22.27
N PRO A 19 -0.96 -28.29 21.14
CA PRO A 19 -0.67 -27.37 20.03
C PRO A 19 -1.07 -25.91 20.31
N VAL A 20 -1.92 -25.66 21.31
CA VAL A 20 -2.42 -24.34 21.68
C VAL A 20 -1.65 -23.70 22.85
N ILE A 21 -0.49 -24.25 23.21
CA ILE A 21 0.36 -23.72 24.30
C ILE A 21 0.68 -22.23 24.10
N ALA A 22 0.82 -21.53 25.23
CA ALA A 22 1.18 -20.11 25.27
C ALA A 22 0.33 -19.23 24.32
N LYS A 23 -0.99 -19.45 24.28
CA LYS A 23 -1.93 -18.71 23.42
C LYS A 23 -1.64 -18.88 21.91
N ASN A 24 -1.44 -20.13 21.46
CA ASN A 24 -1.15 -20.50 20.06
C ASN A 24 0.24 -20.04 19.55
N GLU A 25 1.22 -19.82 20.42
CA GLU A 25 2.56 -19.34 20.03
C GLU A 25 3.23 -20.19 18.93
N PRO A 26 3.22 -21.55 18.98
CA PRO A 26 3.82 -22.35 17.91
C PRO A 26 3.16 -22.12 16.55
N PHE A 27 1.85 -21.91 16.53
CA PHE A 27 1.07 -21.65 15.32
C PHE A 27 1.38 -20.25 14.76
N LEU A 28 1.55 -19.25 15.62
CA LEU A 28 1.95 -17.90 15.22
C LEU A 28 3.37 -17.88 14.65
N GLN A 29 4.31 -18.58 15.28
CA GLN A 29 5.70 -18.71 14.79
C GLN A 29 5.77 -19.46 13.45
N ALA A 30 4.96 -20.51 13.28
CA ALA A 30 4.85 -21.18 11.99
C ALA A 30 4.33 -20.22 10.92
N SER A 31 3.31 -19.42 11.25
CA SER A 31 2.64 -18.50 10.33
C SER A 31 3.50 -17.30 9.89
N SER A 32 4.41 -16.83 10.75
CA SER A 32 5.38 -15.77 10.40
C SER A 32 6.51 -16.28 9.48
N SER A 33 6.71 -17.60 9.46
CA SER A 33 7.71 -18.29 8.64
C SER A 33 7.13 -18.82 7.33
N SER A 34 7.97 -19.31 6.41
CA SER A 34 7.48 -19.98 5.18
C SER A 34 7.04 -21.43 5.39
N ARG A 35 6.78 -21.86 6.64
CA ARG A 35 6.57 -23.28 7.01
C ARG A 35 5.10 -23.67 6.96
N ILE A 36 4.55 -23.72 5.75
CA ILE A 36 3.14 -24.06 5.53
C ILE A 36 2.74 -25.42 6.12
N ASP A 37 3.63 -26.42 6.05
CA ASP A 37 3.31 -27.78 6.52
C ASP A 37 3.11 -27.81 8.04
N ILE A 38 3.92 -27.05 8.78
CA ILE A 38 3.80 -26.92 10.24
C ILE A 38 2.55 -26.10 10.60
N THR A 39 2.29 -24.99 9.89
CA THR A 39 1.04 -24.22 10.10
C THR A 39 -0.19 -25.09 9.89
N ARG A 40 -0.20 -25.94 8.86
CA ARG A 40 -1.32 -26.85 8.55
C ARG A 40 -1.50 -27.91 9.63
N VAL A 41 -0.42 -28.58 10.04
CA VAL A 41 -0.48 -29.61 11.07
C VAL A 41 -0.97 -29.03 12.40
N LEU A 42 -0.47 -27.87 12.82
CA LEU A 42 -0.92 -27.23 14.05
C LEU A 42 -2.42 -26.89 14.02
N LEU A 43 -2.94 -26.42 12.88
CA LEU A 43 -4.36 -26.14 12.71
C LEU A 43 -5.22 -27.43 12.78
N ILE A 44 -4.80 -28.50 12.13
CA ILE A 44 -5.48 -29.81 12.18
C ILE A 44 -5.56 -30.35 13.62
N HIS A 45 -4.52 -30.11 14.42
CA HIS A 45 -4.45 -30.56 15.80
C HIS A 45 -5.13 -29.59 16.79
N GLY A 46 -5.91 -28.61 16.32
CA GLY A 46 -6.76 -27.77 17.17
C GLY A 46 -6.21 -26.39 17.49
N ALA A 47 -5.17 -25.92 16.77
CA ALA A 47 -4.85 -24.49 16.79
C ALA A 47 -6.03 -23.68 16.24
N ASP A 48 -6.26 -22.51 16.84
CA ASP A 48 -7.34 -21.62 16.44
C ASP A 48 -6.82 -20.61 15.41
N VAL A 49 -7.43 -20.62 14.21
CA VAL A 49 -7.10 -19.68 13.13
C VAL A 49 -7.35 -18.22 13.54
N HIS A 50 -8.33 -18.01 14.42
CA HIS A 50 -8.74 -16.69 14.93
C HIS A 50 -7.97 -16.26 16.17
N ALA A 51 -7.02 -17.08 16.64
CA ALA A 51 -6.24 -16.80 17.84
C ALA A 51 -5.61 -15.39 17.80
N ASN A 52 -5.81 -14.65 18.89
CA ASN A 52 -5.33 -13.27 19.06
C ASN A 52 -5.81 -12.33 17.93
N ASN A 53 -7.07 -12.44 17.50
CA ASN A 53 -7.65 -11.66 16.40
C ASN A 53 -6.88 -11.85 15.10
N ASP A 54 -6.84 -13.11 14.63
CA ASP A 54 -6.19 -13.54 13.38
C ASP A 54 -4.71 -13.09 13.26
N GLN A 55 -3.98 -13.06 14.38
CA GLN A 55 -2.58 -12.63 14.42
C GLN A 55 -1.69 -13.43 13.45
N ALA A 56 -2.04 -14.69 13.19
CA ALA A 56 -1.38 -15.53 12.20
C ALA A 56 -1.43 -14.92 10.80
N LEU A 57 -2.59 -14.39 10.39
CA LEU A 57 -2.75 -13.74 9.09
C LEU A 57 -1.98 -12.42 9.02
N VAL A 58 -2.02 -11.63 10.11
CA VAL A 58 -1.23 -10.39 10.22
C VAL A 58 0.27 -10.68 10.06
N ALA A 59 0.78 -11.70 10.75
CA ALA A 59 2.19 -12.10 10.68
C ALA A 59 2.56 -12.60 9.28
N ALA A 60 1.74 -13.48 8.68
CA ALA A 60 1.95 -13.96 7.32
C ALA A 60 1.96 -12.79 6.31
N ALA A 61 1.07 -11.81 6.48
CA ALA A 61 1.00 -10.64 5.63
C ALA A 61 2.20 -9.71 5.79
N HIS A 62 2.64 -9.47 7.03
CA HIS A 62 3.82 -8.67 7.34
C HIS A 62 5.12 -9.28 6.77
N HIS A 63 5.24 -10.61 6.76
CA HIS A 63 6.43 -11.31 6.25
C HIS A 63 6.32 -11.78 4.80
N GLY A 64 5.22 -11.44 4.10
CA GLY A 64 5.04 -11.78 2.69
C GLY A 64 4.87 -13.28 2.44
N ARG A 65 4.38 -14.04 3.43
CA ARG A 65 4.22 -15.50 3.36
C ARG A 65 2.98 -15.87 2.57
N TYR A 66 3.03 -15.69 1.25
CA TYR A 66 1.88 -15.89 0.36
C TYR A 66 1.13 -17.22 0.58
N LYS A 67 1.85 -18.36 0.59
CA LYS A 67 1.23 -19.68 0.76
C LYS A 67 0.56 -19.84 2.13
N VAL A 68 1.16 -19.28 3.17
CA VAL A 68 0.60 -19.30 4.53
C VAL A 68 -0.63 -18.40 4.61
N ALA A 69 -0.54 -17.16 4.11
CA ALA A 69 -1.68 -16.25 4.07
C ALA A 69 -2.86 -16.86 3.28
N GLN A 70 -2.58 -17.51 2.15
CA GLN A 70 -3.61 -18.18 1.35
C GLN A 70 -4.30 -19.30 2.14
N PHE A 71 -3.52 -20.14 2.80
CA PHE A 71 -4.05 -21.21 3.63
C PHE A 71 -4.88 -20.67 4.81
N LEU A 72 -4.40 -19.65 5.52
CA LEU A 72 -5.13 -19.04 6.64
C LEU A 72 -6.47 -18.43 6.18
N LEU A 73 -6.49 -17.75 5.04
CA LEU A 73 -7.72 -17.21 4.44
C LEU A 73 -8.68 -18.32 4.01
N GLN A 74 -8.18 -19.41 3.44
CA GLN A 74 -9.00 -20.60 3.12
C GLN A 74 -9.54 -21.28 4.38
N ALA A 75 -8.81 -21.21 5.49
CA ALA A 75 -9.23 -21.70 6.79
C ALA A 75 -10.18 -20.75 7.54
N GLY A 76 -10.56 -19.62 6.92
CA GLY A 76 -11.58 -18.71 7.45
C GLY A 76 -11.05 -17.46 8.17
N ALA A 77 -9.73 -17.23 8.24
CA ALA A 77 -9.18 -16.01 8.85
C ALA A 77 -9.79 -14.73 8.25
N ASP A 78 -10.15 -13.76 9.07
CA ASP A 78 -10.76 -12.52 8.58
C ASP A 78 -9.72 -11.61 7.89
N PRO A 79 -9.82 -11.37 6.57
CA PRO A 79 -8.92 -10.46 5.86
C PRO A 79 -8.99 -9.01 6.34
N ASN A 80 -10.07 -8.62 7.01
CA ASN A 80 -10.32 -7.29 7.54
C ASN A 80 -10.04 -7.16 9.05
N THR A 81 -9.49 -8.22 9.66
CA THR A 81 -9.20 -8.28 11.09
C THR A 81 -8.40 -7.07 11.56
N ARG A 82 -8.63 -6.68 12.81
CA ARG A 82 -7.98 -5.55 13.48
C ARG A 82 -8.04 -4.25 12.65
N ARG A 83 -9.18 -4.01 12.00
CA ARG A 83 -9.39 -2.84 11.14
C ARG A 83 -8.39 -2.82 9.98
N GLY A 84 -8.28 -3.93 9.24
CA GLY A 84 -7.49 -4.03 8.01
C GLY A 84 -5.97 -4.10 8.25
N GLU A 85 -5.53 -4.59 9.41
CA GLU A 85 -4.11 -4.69 9.72
C GLU A 85 -3.33 -5.58 8.74
N PRO A 86 -3.84 -6.76 8.28
CA PRO A 86 -3.15 -7.59 7.30
C PRO A 86 -2.80 -6.84 6.02
N LEU A 87 -3.78 -6.11 5.47
CA LEU A 87 -3.60 -5.31 4.26
C LEU A 87 -2.56 -4.21 4.47
N SER A 88 -2.67 -3.46 5.58
CA SER A 88 -1.75 -2.37 5.88
C SER A 88 -0.31 -2.86 6.12
N SER A 89 -0.15 -4.04 6.73
CA SER A 89 1.15 -4.68 6.97
C SER A 89 1.82 -5.15 5.67
N ALA A 90 1.07 -5.86 4.82
CA ALA A 90 1.56 -6.25 3.49
C ALA A 90 1.91 -5.03 2.64
N ALA A 91 1.07 -3.99 2.69
CA ALA A 91 1.30 -2.76 1.95
C ALA A 91 2.55 -2.00 2.41
N ALA A 92 2.81 -1.92 3.71
CA ALA A 92 4.00 -1.28 4.27
C ALA A 92 5.30 -1.97 3.83
N LYS A 93 5.27 -3.29 3.73
CA LYS A 93 6.42 -4.12 3.35
C LYS A 93 6.56 -4.32 1.85
N GLY A 94 5.57 -3.91 1.06
CA GLY A 94 5.61 -4.00 -0.40
C GLY A 94 5.25 -5.37 -0.95
N HIS A 95 4.51 -6.19 -0.19
CA HIS A 95 4.12 -7.54 -0.59
C HIS A 95 2.87 -7.53 -1.48
N ASP A 96 3.03 -7.02 -2.70
CA ASP A 96 2.01 -6.91 -3.76
C ASP A 96 1.23 -8.21 -4.04
N LYS A 97 1.90 -9.37 -4.04
CA LYS A 97 1.24 -10.68 -4.18
C LYS A 97 0.28 -10.99 -3.03
N VAL A 98 0.66 -10.61 -1.80
CA VAL A 98 -0.21 -10.79 -0.62
C VAL A 98 -1.34 -9.76 -0.63
N VAL A 99 -1.09 -8.52 -1.04
CA VAL A 99 -2.14 -7.51 -1.22
C VAL A 99 -3.17 -7.98 -2.25
N SER A 100 -2.72 -8.55 -3.37
CA SER A 100 -3.60 -9.16 -4.37
C SER A 100 -4.47 -10.26 -3.78
N LEU A 101 -3.85 -11.16 -3.02
CA LEU A 101 -4.50 -12.29 -2.37
C LEU A 101 -5.57 -11.82 -1.38
N LEU A 102 -5.23 -10.88 -0.49
CA LEU A 102 -6.17 -10.30 0.46
C LEU A 102 -7.39 -9.70 -0.25
N HIS A 103 -7.17 -8.98 -1.36
CA HIS A 103 -8.26 -8.45 -2.17
C HIS A 103 -9.15 -9.55 -2.77
N THR A 104 -8.57 -10.65 -3.27
CA THR A 104 -9.34 -11.81 -3.78
C THR A 104 -10.26 -12.39 -2.69
N PHE A 105 -9.80 -12.37 -1.44
CA PHE A 105 -10.60 -12.77 -0.27
C PHE A 105 -11.46 -11.64 0.31
N LYS A 106 -11.78 -10.59 -0.46
CA LYS A 106 -12.67 -9.49 -0.05
C LYS A 106 -12.14 -8.61 1.08
N ALA A 107 -10.82 -8.46 1.20
CA ALA A 107 -10.26 -7.38 2.01
C ALA A 107 -10.74 -6.02 1.51
N ASN A 108 -11.29 -5.21 2.42
CA ASN A 108 -11.71 -3.86 2.15
C ASN A 108 -10.46 -2.95 2.07
N LEU A 109 -10.20 -2.45 0.86
CA LEU A 109 -9.02 -1.65 0.56
C LEU A 109 -9.08 -0.22 1.13
N SER A 110 -10.28 0.27 1.47
CA SER A 110 -10.50 1.62 1.99
C SER A 110 -10.62 1.70 3.51
N ILE A 111 -10.32 0.61 4.23
CA ILE A 111 -10.35 0.60 5.69
C ILE A 111 -9.45 1.71 6.26
N ARG A 112 -9.99 2.39 7.27
CA ARG A 112 -9.33 3.50 7.98
C ARG A 112 -8.77 4.48 6.96
N ASP A 113 -9.63 4.99 6.11
CA ASP A 113 -9.27 6.12 5.28
C ASP A 113 -8.10 5.78 4.33
N ASP A 114 -8.22 4.65 3.61
CA ASP A 114 -7.20 4.14 2.68
C ASP A 114 -5.80 4.02 3.31
N ARG A 115 -5.73 3.60 4.59
CA ARG A 115 -4.48 3.51 5.36
C ARG A 115 -3.40 2.71 4.63
N ALA A 116 -3.78 1.64 3.94
CA ALA A 116 -2.85 0.80 3.19
C ALA A 116 -2.18 1.59 2.04
N LEU A 117 -2.94 2.35 1.26
CA LEU A 117 -2.42 3.22 0.19
C LEU A 117 -1.48 4.27 0.77
N CYS A 118 -1.92 4.92 1.85
CA CYS A 118 -1.17 5.94 2.55
C CYS A 118 0.19 5.42 3.04
N ILE A 119 0.24 4.24 3.67
CA ILE A 119 1.47 3.65 4.19
C ILE A 119 2.37 3.16 3.05
N ALA A 120 1.81 2.54 2.01
CA ALA A 120 2.55 2.11 0.83
C ALA A 120 3.28 3.30 0.17
N ALA A 121 2.57 4.41 -0.04
CA ALA A 121 3.16 5.63 -0.57
C ALA A 121 4.27 6.17 0.32
N ALA A 122 4.01 6.35 1.62
CA ALA A 122 4.99 6.83 2.61
C ALA A 122 6.28 5.99 2.68
N LYS A 123 6.21 4.71 2.30
CA LYS A 123 7.34 3.78 2.27
C LYS A 123 7.91 3.56 0.87
N GLY A 124 7.44 4.29 -0.14
CA GLY A 124 7.88 4.14 -1.54
C GLY A 124 7.52 2.79 -2.17
N ARG A 125 6.47 2.11 -1.69
CA ARG A 125 6.01 0.80 -2.20
C ARG A 125 5.15 0.98 -3.45
N TRP A 126 5.77 1.50 -4.50
CA TRP A 126 5.09 1.96 -5.71
C TRP A 126 4.30 0.89 -6.46
N ASN A 127 4.75 -0.36 -6.46
CA ASN A 127 3.99 -1.48 -7.04
C ASN A 127 2.67 -1.71 -6.28
N VAL A 128 2.70 -1.62 -4.96
CA VAL A 128 1.48 -1.72 -4.13
C VAL A 128 0.58 -0.51 -4.34
N VAL A 129 1.14 0.69 -4.45
CA VAL A 129 0.36 1.92 -4.74
C VAL A 129 -0.39 1.77 -6.06
N LYS A 130 0.29 1.35 -7.13
CA LYS A 130 -0.34 1.09 -8.45
C LYS A 130 -1.47 0.07 -8.31
N LEU A 131 -1.18 -1.06 -7.69
CA LEU A 131 -2.13 -2.14 -7.49
C LEU A 131 -3.38 -1.70 -6.72
N LEU A 132 -3.23 -0.95 -5.63
CA LEU A 132 -4.37 -0.46 -4.85
C LEU A 132 -5.23 0.51 -5.67
N LEU A 133 -4.61 1.40 -6.45
CA LEU A 133 -5.32 2.32 -7.33
C LEU A 133 -6.01 1.59 -8.50
N ASP A 134 -5.40 0.53 -9.04
CA ASP A 134 -5.99 -0.34 -10.06
C ASP A 134 -7.24 -1.07 -9.58
N ARG A 135 -7.33 -1.35 -8.27
CA ARG A 135 -8.45 -2.05 -7.65
C ARG A 135 -9.54 -1.13 -7.13
N GLY A 136 -9.58 0.12 -7.58
CA GLY A 136 -10.70 1.03 -7.37
C GLY A 136 -10.71 1.78 -6.03
N VAL A 137 -9.57 1.87 -5.32
CA VAL A 137 -9.45 2.80 -4.19
C VAL A 137 -9.67 4.23 -4.72
N SER A 138 -10.71 4.91 -4.21
CA SER A 138 -11.16 6.20 -4.73
C SER A 138 -10.05 7.25 -4.69
N VAL A 139 -9.87 7.94 -5.81
CA VAL A 139 -8.74 8.85 -6.08
C VAL A 139 -8.80 10.12 -5.19
N HIS A 140 -9.92 10.45 -4.59
CA HIS A 140 -10.31 11.87 -4.45
C HIS A 140 -9.75 12.61 -3.22
N THR A 141 -9.16 11.94 -2.23
CA THR A 141 -8.62 12.64 -1.04
C THR A 141 -7.20 12.24 -0.63
N ARG A 142 -6.68 11.09 -1.08
CA ARG A 142 -5.38 10.55 -0.58
C ARG A 142 -4.37 10.21 -1.66
N THR A 143 -4.75 10.34 -2.94
CA THR A 143 -3.75 10.44 -4.01
C THR A 143 -2.88 11.68 -3.87
N GLU A 144 -3.35 12.73 -3.19
CA GLU A 144 -2.51 13.87 -2.78
C GLU A 144 -1.31 13.40 -1.98
N ARG A 145 -1.52 12.60 -0.91
CA ARG A 145 -0.41 12.14 -0.08
C ARG A 145 0.55 11.25 -0.87
N ALA A 146 0.01 10.40 -1.74
CA ALA A 146 0.82 9.60 -2.66
C ALA A 146 1.61 10.47 -3.66
N LEU A 147 1.01 11.54 -4.16
CA LEU A 147 1.61 12.52 -5.07
C LEU A 147 2.73 13.28 -4.39
N LEU A 148 2.49 13.81 -3.18
CA LEU A 148 3.48 14.53 -2.40
C LEU A 148 4.68 13.64 -2.07
N GLU A 149 4.43 12.39 -1.68
CA GLU A 149 5.51 11.46 -1.34
C GLU A 149 6.28 11.01 -2.59
N ALA A 150 5.60 10.75 -3.70
CA ALA A 150 6.25 10.47 -4.99
C ALA A 150 7.09 11.66 -5.45
N THR A 151 6.58 12.88 -5.25
CA THR A 151 7.28 14.13 -5.60
C THR A 151 8.50 14.35 -4.72
N LYS A 152 8.37 14.14 -3.41
CA LYS A 152 9.46 14.20 -2.44
C LYS A 152 10.60 13.24 -2.80
N GLN A 153 10.24 12.02 -3.21
CA GLN A 153 11.20 10.99 -3.63
C GLN A 153 11.70 11.16 -5.07
N GLY A 154 11.21 12.14 -5.83
CA GLY A 154 11.60 12.36 -7.23
C GLY A 154 11.09 11.29 -8.19
N ASN A 155 10.07 10.52 -7.80
CA ASN A 155 9.52 9.45 -8.62
C ASN A 155 8.57 10.02 -9.69
N THR A 156 9.15 10.58 -10.74
CA THR A 156 8.43 11.18 -11.88
C THR A 156 7.44 10.20 -12.51
N ALA A 157 7.80 8.92 -12.67
CA ALA A 157 6.91 7.91 -13.24
C ALA A 157 5.66 7.67 -12.39
N MET A 158 5.78 7.70 -11.06
CA MET A 158 4.62 7.60 -10.17
C MET A 158 3.78 8.88 -10.19
N VAL A 159 4.41 10.06 -10.25
CA VAL A 159 3.67 11.33 -10.39
C VAL A 159 2.85 11.33 -11.67
N GLU A 160 3.43 10.91 -12.80
CA GLU A 160 2.73 10.78 -14.08
C GLU A 160 1.58 9.77 -14.00
N TYR A 161 1.82 8.63 -13.34
CA TYR A 161 0.80 7.61 -13.10
C TYR A 161 -0.38 8.15 -12.28
N LEU A 162 -0.11 8.85 -11.18
CA LEU A 162 -1.13 9.46 -10.33
C LEU A 162 -1.93 10.53 -11.09
N ARG A 163 -1.25 11.37 -11.88
CA ARG A 163 -1.90 12.36 -12.76
C ARG A 163 -2.81 11.69 -13.79
N ALA A 164 -2.36 10.61 -14.44
CA ALA A 164 -3.19 9.85 -15.38
C ALA A 164 -4.48 9.30 -14.73
N ARG A 165 -4.45 9.09 -13.41
CA ARG A 165 -5.63 8.73 -12.59
C ARG A 165 -6.41 9.92 -12.04
N ARG A 166 -6.22 11.13 -12.60
CA ARG A 166 -6.88 12.38 -12.19
C ARG A 166 -6.54 12.82 -10.76
N ALA A 167 -5.36 12.49 -10.25
CA ALA A 167 -4.86 13.12 -9.04
C ALA A 167 -4.64 14.62 -9.30
N ASP A 168 -5.17 15.47 -8.42
CA ASP A 168 -5.06 16.92 -8.53
C ASP A 168 -3.65 17.38 -8.13
N VAL A 169 -2.91 17.92 -9.10
CA VAL A 169 -1.53 18.40 -8.95
C VAL A 169 -1.45 19.77 -8.27
N ASP A 170 -2.55 20.52 -8.25
CA ASP A 170 -2.65 21.86 -7.66
C ASP A 170 -3.12 21.83 -6.20
N THR A 171 -3.31 20.63 -5.65
CA THR A 171 -3.63 20.39 -4.24
C THR A 171 -2.76 21.22 -3.30
N ARG A 172 -3.44 21.82 -2.29
CA ARG A 172 -2.85 22.70 -1.27
C ARG A 172 -2.00 23.83 -1.85
N ASN A 173 -2.54 24.55 -2.83
CA ASN A 173 -1.88 25.70 -3.46
C ASN A 173 -0.54 25.33 -4.12
N GLY A 174 -0.54 24.24 -4.91
CA GLY A 174 0.64 23.76 -5.63
C GLY A 174 1.74 23.23 -4.70
N LEU A 175 1.37 22.58 -3.60
CA LEU A 175 2.33 22.04 -2.63
C LEU A 175 3.30 21.04 -3.28
N ALA A 176 2.82 20.24 -4.23
CA ALA A 176 3.67 19.32 -4.99
C ALA A 176 4.83 20.06 -5.70
N ILE A 177 4.56 21.20 -6.34
CA ILE A 177 5.61 22.03 -6.99
C ILE A 177 6.62 22.53 -5.96
N LYS A 178 6.16 22.99 -4.79
CA LYS A 178 7.04 23.46 -3.70
C LYS A 178 7.92 22.32 -3.18
N VAL A 179 7.34 21.14 -2.95
CA VAL A 179 8.06 19.93 -2.52
C VAL A 179 9.12 19.51 -3.55
N ALA A 180 8.79 19.51 -4.85
CA ALA A 180 9.75 19.21 -5.91
C ALA A 180 10.96 20.17 -5.86
N LYS A 181 10.70 21.48 -5.66
CA LYS A 181 11.75 22.49 -5.52
C LYS A 181 12.59 22.30 -4.26
N TRP A 182 11.97 22.10 -3.08
CA TRP A 182 12.67 21.87 -1.82
C TRP A 182 13.61 20.65 -1.89
N HIS A 183 13.19 19.60 -2.59
CA HIS A 183 13.97 18.38 -2.79
C HIS A 183 14.86 18.40 -4.05
N LYS A 184 15.01 19.55 -4.72
CA LYS A 184 15.89 19.76 -5.89
C LYS A 184 15.54 18.92 -7.13
N HIS A 185 14.29 18.45 -7.25
CA HIS A 185 13.79 17.74 -8.43
C HIS A 185 13.36 18.74 -9.52
N LYS A 186 14.33 19.42 -10.14
CA LYS A 186 14.10 20.54 -11.08
C LYS A 186 13.19 20.15 -12.25
N GLU A 187 13.50 19.06 -12.94
CA GLU A 187 12.69 18.59 -14.09
C GLU A 187 11.25 18.26 -13.69
N LEU A 188 11.08 17.62 -12.54
CA LEU A 188 9.75 17.30 -12.01
C LEU A 188 8.97 18.55 -11.62
N ALA A 189 9.65 19.55 -11.05
CA ALA A 189 9.03 20.84 -10.73
C ALA A 189 8.53 21.56 -12.00
N GLU A 190 9.32 21.55 -13.09
CA GLU A 190 8.89 22.11 -14.38
C GLU A 190 7.72 21.32 -14.98
N LYS A 191 7.75 19.98 -14.93
CA LYS A 191 6.61 19.15 -15.34
C LYS A 191 5.34 19.48 -14.56
N LEU A 192 5.43 19.57 -13.23
CA LEU A 192 4.30 19.91 -12.36
C LEU A 192 3.77 21.32 -12.64
N LYS A 193 4.63 22.31 -12.88
CA LYS A 193 4.21 23.66 -13.32
C LYS A 193 3.45 23.61 -14.63
N ARG A 194 3.92 22.85 -15.62
CA ARG A 194 3.25 22.71 -16.92
C ARG A 194 1.87 22.04 -16.81
N TRP A 195 1.66 21.22 -15.79
CA TRP A 195 0.38 20.56 -15.53
C TRP A 195 -0.56 21.35 -14.61
N SER A 196 -0.03 22.30 -13.84
CA SER A 196 -0.81 23.23 -13.02
C SER A 196 -1.69 24.08 -13.93
N SER A 197 -2.99 24.17 -13.66
CA SER A 197 -3.95 24.86 -14.54
C SER A 197 -3.83 26.39 -14.50
N LYS A 198 -2.69 26.94 -14.09
CA LYS A 198 -2.37 28.35 -14.28
C LYS A 198 -1.86 28.61 -15.70
N THR A 199 -2.73 28.49 -16.69
CA THR A 199 -2.95 29.70 -17.50
C THR A 199 -3.67 30.67 -16.57
N PRO A 200 -3.10 31.82 -16.21
CA PRO A 200 -3.82 32.74 -15.35
C PRO A 200 -5.12 33.13 -16.09
N TYR A 201 -6.26 32.90 -15.47
CA TYR A 201 -7.51 33.48 -15.96
C TYR A 201 -7.70 34.78 -15.19
N VAL A 202 -7.92 35.87 -15.92
CA VAL A 202 -8.21 37.17 -15.29
C VAL A 202 -9.72 37.39 -15.37
N TYR A 203 -10.31 37.87 -14.29
CA TYR A 203 -11.67 38.38 -14.34
C TYR A 203 -11.68 39.66 -15.17
N LYS A 204 -12.40 39.65 -16.30
CA LYS A 204 -12.67 40.85 -17.10
C LYS A 204 -14.16 41.15 -16.97
N GLY A 205 -14.52 41.91 -15.93
CA GLY A 205 -15.92 42.09 -15.51
C GLY A 205 -16.45 40.86 -14.76
N THR A 206 -17.61 40.33 -15.16
CA THR A 206 -18.25 39.13 -14.55
C THR A 206 -17.89 37.81 -15.24
N SER A 207 -17.01 37.82 -16.24
CA SER A 207 -16.62 36.63 -17.01
C SER A 207 -15.15 36.27 -16.81
N LEU A 208 -14.87 34.97 -16.66
CA LEU A 208 -13.51 34.42 -16.69
C LEU A 208 -13.03 34.32 -18.14
N VAL A 209 -11.88 34.92 -18.45
CA VAL A 209 -11.25 34.87 -19.79
C VAL A 209 -9.79 34.42 -19.64
N PRO A 210 -9.25 33.56 -20.55
CA PRO A 210 -7.85 33.15 -20.48
C PRO A 210 -6.92 34.36 -20.68
N GLN A 211 -5.91 34.55 -19.82
CA GLN A 211 -4.86 35.55 -20.04
C GLN A 211 -3.99 35.07 -21.22
N ALA A 212 -3.89 35.89 -22.25
CA ALA A 212 -2.98 35.63 -23.36
C ALA A 212 -1.55 35.53 -22.83
N PRO A 213 -0.70 34.65 -23.40
CA PRO A 213 0.71 34.60 -23.02
C PRO A 213 1.32 35.97 -23.26
N GLU A 214 1.99 36.52 -22.24
CA GLU A 214 2.87 37.67 -22.39
C GLU A 214 3.89 37.29 -23.46
N LEU A 215 3.73 37.84 -24.66
CA LEU A 215 4.80 37.88 -25.63
C LEU A 215 5.90 38.67 -24.93
N GLU A 216 7.00 38.01 -24.59
CA GLU A 216 8.22 38.73 -24.25
C GLU A 216 8.45 39.69 -25.41
N GLU A 217 8.27 40.99 -25.15
CA GLU A 217 8.73 42.04 -26.05
C GLU A 217 10.24 41.86 -26.13
N GLY A 218 10.65 41.07 -27.13
CA GLY A 218 12.03 40.95 -27.53
C GLY A 218 12.55 42.34 -27.82
N GLU A 219 13.61 42.70 -27.11
CA GLU A 219 14.62 43.63 -27.58
C GLU A 219 14.79 43.50 -29.09
N VAL A 220 14.25 44.45 -29.83
CA VAL A 220 14.76 44.79 -31.15
C VAL A 220 15.09 46.27 -31.13
N ARG A 221 16.40 46.49 -31.06
CA ARG A 221 17.15 47.75 -31.09
C ARG A 221 16.82 48.58 -32.33
N GLY A 222 17.02 49.89 -32.24
CA GLY A 222 17.08 50.81 -33.39
C GLY A 222 17.12 52.25 -32.94
#